data_AF-A0A3B8VW98-F1
#
_entry.id   AF-A0A3B8VW98-F1
#
_cell.length_a   1.000
_cell.length_b   1.000
_cell.length_c   1.000
_cell.angle_alpha   90.00
_cell.angle_beta   90.00
_cell.angle_gamma   90.00
#
_symmetry.space_group_name_H-M   'P 1'
#
loop_
_entity.id
_entity.type
_entity.pdbx_description
1 polymer ?
#
loop_
_entity_poly.entity_id
_entity_poly.type
_entity_poly.pdbx_seq_one_letter_code
_entity_poly.pdbx_strand_id
1 'polypeptide(L)'
;IKLDKNDINKSSLADNDKDIIITGIFTELPSSIIIDTTNATSFSDEYLLNTNSELEIIKKYPNAGAAKIFIKALHPTNENCSNLLTLKQTDYKKIITEHNIECENMTINAIMRKAIWKHYEEDLRLELVEIDASKDDAKNIWEKIQILLPIYSLFQSDRKNSDSDSEVQDPLKEAVKQILKDDEIAQKLALVAQKVSEKLRDVSDKTLEKLNEMNPDIASSLNPIIPASDSLSWTTVFNKVSISGDDDIPINKRGSGIKRLILLNFFRAEAERRRSSSQPIIYAFEEPETSQHTEHQKLLINAFKDLSNKQGVQVMLTTHSATVVKGLSFDNLRLISKDYEGTKSINTVEPNQLPYPSLNEINFIAFRHLTEEYHNELYGFIEAEGLLTDYKTNKDKIPYNKVQRNGSISTTEIILTEYIRHQIHHPENENNRRYSFEELEQSVNLMRQFILENRSE
;
A
#
# COMPACT_ATOMS: atom_id res chain seq x y z
N ILE A 1 -6.36 9.08 -6.90
CA ILE A 1 -7.67 9.42 -6.30
C ILE A 1 -7.63 10.89 -5.91
N LYS A 2 -8.68 11.67 -6.19
CA LYS A 2 -8.77 13.07 -5.77
C LYS A 2 -9.46 13.10 -4.40
N LEU A 3 -8.80 13.66 -3.39
CA LEU A 3 -9.40 13.84 -2.06
C LEU A 3 -10.45 14.95 -2.09
N ASP A 4 -11.45 14.82 -1.24
CA ASP A 4 -12.44 15.85 -0.96
C ASP A 4 -12.67 16.05 0.54
N LYS A 5 -13.45 17.08 0.90
CA LYS A 5 -13.65 17.48 2.30
C LYS A 5 -14.35 16.42 3.14
N ASN A 6 -15.05 15.48 2.53
CA ASN A 6 -15.71 14.38 3.23
C ASN A 6 -14.73 13.27 3.62
N ASP A 7 -13.52 13.25 3.05
CA ASP A 7 -12.47 12.31 3.43
C ASP A 7 -11.81 12.68 4.78
N ILE A 8 -12.05 13.89 5.28
CA ILE A 8 -11.54 14.34 6.58
C ILE A 8 -12.24 13.54 7.70
N ASN A 9 -11.44 13.00 8.62
CA ASN A 9 -11.93 12.28 9.79
C ASN A 9 -12.89 13.16 10.62
N LYS A 10 -14.07 12.62 10.94
CA LYS A 10 -15.13 13.37 11.63
C LYS A 10 -14.78 13.71 13.08
N SER A 11 -14.04 12.84 13.77
CA SER A 11 -13.58 13.08 15.14
C SER A 11 -12.50 14.15 15.16
N SER A 12 -11.47 14.02 14.31
CA SER A 12 -10.41 15.04 14.16
C SER A 12 -10.98 16.40 13.78
N LEU A 13 -11.97 16.44 12.88
CA LEU A 13 -12.65 17.67 12.48
C LEU A 13 -13.36 18.36 13.65
N ALA A 14 -13.90 17.60 14.61
CA ALA A 14 -14.52 18.15 15.82
C ALA A 14 -13.48 18.83 16.73
N ASP A 15 -12.25 18.32 16.74
CA ASP A 15 -11.09 18.91 17.43
C ASP A 15 -10.37 19.98 16.58
N ASN A 16 -11.01 20.42 15.48
CA ASN A 16 -10.50 21.40 14.51
C ASN A 16 -9.19 20.98 13.80
N ASP A 17 -8.85 19.69 13.83
CA ASP A 17 -7.82 19.09 12.98
C ASP A 17 -8.43 18.67 11.63
N LYS A 18 -7.90 19.25 10.56
CA LYS A 18 -8.41 19.10 9.18
C LYS A 18 -7.36 18.50 8.25
N ASP A 19 -6.23 18.08 8.79
CA ASP A 19 -5.13 17.58 7.99
C ASP A 19 -5.32 16.10 7.72
N ILE A 20 -5.26 15.72 6.44
CA ILE A 20 -5.14 14.32 6.04
C ILE A 20 -3.66 14.05 5.83
N ILE A 21 -3.11 13.07 6.54
CA ILE A 21 -1.69 12.76 6.53
C ILE A 21 -1.48 11.34 6.01
N ILE A 22 -0.62 11.20 5.01
CA ILE A 22 -0.17 9.91 4.48
C ILE A 22 1.34 9.85 4.65
N THR A 23 1.81 8.89 5.42
CA THR A 23 3.24 8.65 5.64
C THR A 23 3.67 7.36 4.96
N GLY A 24 4.74 7.43 4.17
CA GLY A 24 5.43 6.28 3.60
C GLY A 24 6.83 6.16 4.19
N ILE A 25 7.21 4.97 4.63
CA ILE A 25 8.55 4.65 5.11
C ILE A 25 9.17 3.68 4.12
N PHE A 26 10.34 4.04 3.59
CA PHE A 26 11.05 3.26 2.58
C PHE A 26 12.37 2.75 3.13
N THR A 27 12.60 1.45 2.94
CA THR A 27 13.82 0.73 3.30
C THR A 27 14.58 0.32 2.04
N GLU A 28 15.71 -0.39 2.19
CA GLU A 28 16.52 -0.89 1.06
C GLU A 28 16.94 0.22 0.09
N LEU A 29 17.38 1.35 0.66
CA LEU A 29 17.73 2.54 -0.10
C LEU A 29 19.01 2.31 -0.93
N PRO A 30 19.13 2.94 -2.11
CA PRO A 30 20.35 2.89 -2.90
C PRO A 30 21.53 3.47 -2.10
N SER A 31 22.71 2.84 -2.25
CA SER A 31 23.93 3.27 -1.55
C SER A 31 24.42 4.65 -1.98
N SER A 32 24.05 5.10 -3.18
CA SER A 32 24.36 6.43 -3.68
C SER A 32 23.17 7.03 -4.45
N ILE A 33 22.97 8.33 -4.29
CA ILE A 33 21.95 9.13 -4.96
C ILE A 33 22.57 10.39 -5.57
N ILE A 34 21.86 11.00 -6.52
CA ILE A 34 22.25 12.27 -7.14
C ILE A 34 21.12 13.27 -6.89
N ILE A 35 21.39 14.28 -6.04
CA ILE A 35 20.41 15.29 -5.63
C ILE A 35 20.51 16.56 -6.49
N ASP A 36 21.71 17.11 -6.66
CA ASP A 36 21.86 18.41 -7.32
C ASP A 36 21.99 18.27 -8.85
N THR A 37 23.01 17.58 -9.36
CA THR A 37 23.26 17.45 -10.82
C THR A 37 24.05 16.20 -11.20
N THR A 38 25.32 16.11 -10.82
CA THR A 38 26.22 15.00 -11.22
C THR A 38 26.97 14.36 -10.07
N ASN A 39 26.99 14.98 -8.89
CA ASN A 39 27.71 14.44 -7.76
C ASN A 39 26.90 13.36 -7.04
N ALA A 40 27.52 12.20 -6.83
CA ALA A 40 26.98 11.14 -6.00
C ALA A 40 27.11 11.53 -4.51
N THR A 41 26.04 11.33 -3.76
CA THR A 41 25.95 11.49 -2.29
C THR A 41 25.13 10.33 -1.73
N SER A 42 24.85 10.32 -0.42
CA SER A 42 23.97 9.33 0.21
C SER A 42 22.88 10.00 1.03
N PHE A 43 21.77 9.30 1.30
CA PHE A 43 20.72 9.85 2.16
C PHE A 43 21.22 10.14 3.58
N SER A 44 22.15 9.32 4.08
CA SER A 44 22.75 9.51 5.41
C SER A 44 23.70 10.71 5.44
N ASP A 45 24.56 10.90 4.42
CA ASP A 45 25.45 12.07 4.32
C ASP A 45 24.67 13.39 4.24
N GLU A 46 23.43 13.33 3.74
CA GLU A 46 22.55 14.49 3.60
C GLU A 46 21.57 14.67 4.77
N TYR A 47 21.68 13.83 5.82
CA TYR A 47 20.80 13.84 6.99
C TYR A 47 19.31 13.79 6.63
N LEU A 48 18.95 12.88 5.71
CA LEU A 48 17.59 12.68 5.19
C LEU A 48 16.89 11.42 5.73
N LEU A 49 17.51 10.71 6.67
CA LEU A 49 16.99 9.46 7.24
C LEU A 49 16.42 9.67 8.64
N ASN A 50 15.40 8.89 9.02
CA ASN A 50 14.86 8.88 10.37
C ASN A 50 15.78 8.14 11.36
N THR A 51 15.35 7.99 12.62
CA THR A 51 16.12 7.31 13.67
C THR A 51 16.42 5.84 13.38
N ASN A 52 15.66 5.21 12.49
CA ASN A 52 15.84 3.81 12.08
C ASN A 52 16.70 3.68 10.81
N SER A 53 17.29 4.79 10.32
CA SER A 53 18.00 4.84 9.03
C SER A 53 17.09 4.56 7.81
N GLU A 54 15.81 4.93 7.90
CA GLU A 54 14.81 4.75 6.84
C GLU A 54 14.42 6.11 6.24
N LEU A 55 13.96 6.12 4.99
CA LEU A 55 13.44 7.33 4.35
C LEU A 55 11.95 7.49 4.69
N GLU A 56 11.60 8.46 5.51
CA GLU A 56 10.21 8.73 5.92
C GLU A 56 9.66 9.98 5.19
N ILE A 57 8.69 9.76 4.29
CA ILE A 57 8.05 10.79 3.50
C ILE A 57 6.62 11.00 4.00
N ILE A 58 6.28 12.25 4.32
CA ILE A 58 4.94 12.63 4.78
C ILE A 58 4.28 13.52 3.72
N LYS A 59 3.10 13.12 3.25
CA LYS A 59 2.20 13.96 2.46
C LYS A 59 1.07 14.45 3.36
N LYS A 60 1.02 15.77 3.59
CA LYS A 60 -0.07 16.43 4.31
C LYS A 60 -1.00 17.13 3.33
N TYR A 61 -2.31 16.95 3.51
CA TYR A 61 -3.35 17.58 2.70
C TYR A 61 -4.22 18.44 3.62
N PRO A 62 -3.87 19.73 3.81
CA PRO A 62 -4.64 20.60 4.68
C PRO A 62 -6.04 20.81 4.13
N ASN A 63 -7.07 20.46 4.91
CA ASN A 63 -8.48 20.59 4.54
C ASN A 63 -8.82 19.94 3.18
N ALA A 64 -8.25 18.76 2.91
CA ALA A 64 -8.33 18.05 1.63
C ALA A 64 -7.88 18.87 0.40
N GLY A 65 -7.00 19.85 0.62
CA GLY A 65 -6.43 20.72 -0.41
C GLY A 65 -5.23 20.11 -1.15
N ALA A 66 -4.35 20.98 -1.66
CA ALA A 66 -3.12 20.55 -2.32
C ALA A 66 -2.15 19.88 -1.33
N ALA A 67 -1.46 18.84 -1.80
CA ALA A 67 -0.48 18.12 -1.01
C ALA A 67 0.74 19.00 -0.70
N LYS A 68 1.18 18.98 0.56
CA LYS A 68 2.50 19.44 1.00
C LYS A 68 3.32 18.21 1.37
N ILE A 69 4.56 18.16 0.90
CA ILE A 69 5.47 17.04 1.08
C ILE A 69 6.54 17.42 2.10
N PHE A 70 6.78 16.52 3.04
CA PHE A 70 7.80 16.65 4.07
C PHE A 70 8.67 15.39 4.10
N ILE A 71 9.95 15.58 4.42
CA ILE A 71 10.87 14.49 4.73
C ILE A 71 11.08 14.54 6.24
N LYS A 72 10.73 13.47 6.95
CA LYS A 72 10.95 13.38 8.38
C LYS A 72 12.29 12.70 8.63
N ALA A 73 13.24 13.45 9.15
CA ALA A 73 14.62 13.00 9.27
C ALA A 73 15.25 13.46 10.58
N LEU A 74 16.24 12.68 11.04
CA LEU A 74 17.14 13.07 12.09
C LEU A 74 18.14 14.08 11.50
N HIS A 75 17.84 15.37 11.64
CA HIS A 75 18.53 16.46 10.94
C HIS A 75 19.24 17.41 11.92
N PRO A 76 20.35 18.06 11.51
CA PRO A 76 20.97 19.12 12.29
C PRO A 76 20.02 20.28 12.60
N THR A 77 19.97 20.72 13.85
CA THR A 77 19.17 21.88 14.28
C THR A 77 20.00 23.07 14.75
N ASN A 78 21.34 22.98 14.69
CA ASN A 78 22.22 24.12 14.92
C ASN A 78 21.84 25.29 14.00
N GLU A 79 21.67 26.48 14.58
CA GLU A 79 21.25 27.71 13.87
C GLU A 79 22.17 28.05 12.68
N ASN A 80 23.44 27.66 12.73
CA ASN A 80 24.42 27.95 11.67
C ASN A 80 24.36 26.97 10.48
N CYS A 81 23.71 25.80 10.62
CA CYS A 81 23.73 24.76 9.58
C CYS A 81 22.45 23.91 9.47
N SER A 82 21.33 24.36 10.04
CA SER A 82 20.06 23.61 10.05
C SER A 82 19.25 23.74 8.75
N ASN A 83 19.46 24.80 7.98
CA ASN A 83 18.67 25.10 6.78
C ASN A 83 19.43 24.80 5.48
N LEU A 84 20.58 24.12 5.53
CA LEU A 84 21.46 23.97 4.37
C LEU A 84 20.75 23.37 3.15
N LEU A 85 19.83 22.42 3.32
CA LEU A 85 19.09 21.80 2.21
C LEU A 85 18.16 22.77 1.44
N THR A 86 17.88 23.95 2.00
CA THR A 86 17.03 24.98 1.39
C THR A 86 17.82 26.16 0.80
N LEU A 87 19.12 26.23 1.07
CA LEU A 87 19.98 27.33 0.65
C LEU A 87 20.47 27.17 -0.80
N LYS A 88 20.74 28.31 -1.44
CA LYS A 88 21.34 28.35 -2.77
C LYS A 88 22.85 28.19 -2.70
N GLN A 89 23.45 27.81 -3.82
CA GLN A 89 24.91 27.67 -3.93
C GLN A 89 25.68 28.93 -3.49
N THR A 90 25.16 30.13 -3.77
CA THR A 90 25.77 31.40 -3.37
C THR A 90 25.87 31.55 -1.86
N ASP A 91 24.93 31.01 -1.12
CA ASP A 91 24.86 31.16 0.34
C ASP A 91 25.80 30.16 1.03
N TYR A 92 25.96 28.94 0.49
CA TYR A 92 27.00 28.02 0.95
C TYR A 92 28.40 28.64 0.85
N LYS A 93 28.69 29.29 -0.28
CA LYS A 93 30.00 29.94 -0.50
C LYS A 93 30.26 31.02 0.55
N LYS A 94 29.24 31.82 0.89
CA LYS A 94 29.35 32.85 1.94
C LYS A 94 29.68 32.23 3.30
N ILE A 95 28.91 31.23 3.73
CA ILE A 95 29.12 30.53 5.01
C ILE A 95 30.56 29.98 5.08
N ILE A 96 31.02 29.33 4.01
CA ILE A 96 32.37 28.76 3.93
C ILE A 96 33.43 29.87 4.06
N THR A 97 33.28 31.00 3.37
CA THR A 97 34.25 32.10 3.43
C THR A 97 34.23 32.86 4.74
N GLU A 98 33.05 33.08 5.34
CA GLU A 98 32.89 33.85 6.59
C GLU A 98 33.43 33.09 7.80
N HIS A 99 33.27 31.76 7.82
CA HIS A 99 33.73 30.89 8.90
C HIS A 99 35.08 30.20 8.60
N ASN A 100 35.71 30.53 7.47
CA ASN A 100 36.99 29.96 7.02
C ASN A 100 37.01 28.43 7.04
N ILE A 101 35.95 27.82 6.49
CA ILE A 101 35.74 26.37 6.47
C ILE A 101 36.56 25.75 5.33
N GLU A 102 37.29 24.66 5.63
CA GLU A 102 38.02 23.91 4.61
C GLU A 102 37.05 23.12 3.72
N CYS A 103 36.99 23.45 2.43
CA CYS A 103 36.11 22.82 1.45
C CYS A 103 36.88 22.47 0.18
N GLU A 104 36.88 21.18 -0.17
CA GLU A 104 37.62 20.64 -1.32
C GLU A 104 37.13 21.22 -2.67
N ASN A 105 35.84 21.49 -2.80
CA ASN A 105 35.25 21.98 -4.04
C ASN A 105 34.00 22.85 -3.80
N MET A 106 34.15 24.15 -4.06
CA MET A 106 33.07 25.14 -3.91
C MET A 106 32.11 25.23 -5.13
N THR A 107 32.20 24.30 -6.09
CA THR A 107 31.27 24.22 -7.22
C THR A 107 30.21 23.13 -7.05
N ILE A 108 30.38 22.24 -6.06
CA ILE A 108 29.52 21.08 -5.81
C ILE A 108 28.79 21.26 -4.48
N ASN A 109 27.46 21.39 -4.53
CA ASN A 109 26.64 21.68 -3.35
C ASN A 109 26.77 20.62 -2.25
N ALA A 110 26.70 19.32 -2.60
CA ALA A 110 26.84 18.23 -1.63
C ALA A 110 28.18 18.28 -0.86
N ILE A 111 29.29 18.59 -1.54
CA ILE A 111 30.61 18.73 -0.89
C ILE A 111 30.62 19.94 0.03
N MET A 112 30.03 21.07 -0.39
CA MET A 112 29.90 22.25 0.46
C MET A 112 29.05 22.00 1.70
N ARG A 113 27.88 21.34 1.56
CA ARG A 113 27.02 20.97 2.71
C ARG A 113 27.77 20.07 3.69
N LYS A 114 28.44 19.03 3.17
CA LYS A 114 29.26 18.12 3.98
C LYS A 114 30.39 18.84 4.72
N ALA A 115 31.07 19.77 4.06
CA ALA A 115 32.12 20.58 4.70
C ALA A 115 31.55 21.47 5.83
N ILE A 116 30.41 22.12 5.61
CA ILE A 116 29.76 22.96 6.62
C ILE A 116 29.29 22.11 7.80
N TRP A 117 28.62 20.98 7.59
CA TRP A 117 28.21 20.10 8.69
C TRP A 117 29.42 19.51 9.43
N LYS A 118 30.49 19.14 8.72
CA LYS A 118 31.73 18.66 9.35
C LYS A 118 32.38 19.73 10.24
N HIS A 119 32.32 20.99 9.84
CA HIS A 119 32.82 22.09 10.67
C HIS A 119 32.08 22.22 12.01
N TYR A 120 30.78 21.96 12.02
CA TYR A 120 29.93 22.01 13.22
C TYR A 120 29.66 20.64 13.85
N GLU A 121 30.46 19.61 13.53
CA GLU A 121 30.21 18.21 13.94
C GLU A 121 30.03 18.03 15.45
N GLU A 122 30.75 18.81 16.26
CA GLU A 122 30.67 18.78 17.73
C GLU A 122 29.36 19.38 18.30
N ASP A 123 28.62 20.17 17.53
CA ASP A 123 27.37 20.82 17.97
C ASP A 123 26.29 20.81 16.89
N LEU A 124 26.13 19.72 16.12
CA LEU A 124 25.08 19.64 15.09
C LEU A 124 23.66 19.69 15.66
N ARG A 125 23.48 19.19 16.89
CA ARG A 125 22.19 19.00 17.58
C ARG A 125 21.19 18.27 16.68
N LEU A 126 21.33 16.96 16.59
CA LEU A 126 20.45 16.15 15.75
C LEU A 126 19.10 15.94 16.42
N GLU A 127 18.03 16.38 15.77
CA GLU A 127 16.65 16.16 16.21
C GLU A 127 15.78 15.64 15.08
N LEU A 128 14.71 14.92 15.43
CA LEU A 128 13.74 14.42 14.46
C LEU A 128 12.82 15.57 14.03
N VAL A 129 13.01 16.07 12.82
CA VAL A 129 12.28 17.24 12.28
C VAL A 129 11.59 16.91 10.96
N GLU A 130 10.59 17.71 10.60
CA GLU A 130 9.93 17.65 9.30
C GLU A 130 10.50 18.73 8.37
N ILE A 131 11.24 18.31 7.35
CA ILE A 131 11.81 19.20 6.33
C ILE A 131 10.78 19.41 5.23
N ASP A 132 10.32 20.66 5.04
CA ASP A 132 9.35 21.00 3.99
C ASP A 132 10.00 20.94 2.60
N ALA A 133 9.81 19.81 1.91
CA ALA A 133 10.37 19.56 0.60
C ALA A 133 9.51 20.14 -0.54
N SER A 134 8.52 20.98 -0.22
CA SER A 134 7.66 21.65 -1.20
C SER A 134 8.15 23.06 -1.57
N LYS A 135 9.17 23.58 -0.87
CA LYS A 135 9.68 24.96 -1.00
C LYS A 135 11.09 25.00 -1.56
N ASP A 136 11.40 26.10 -2.25
CA ASP A 136 12.74 26.50 -2.68
C ASP A 136 13.57 25.35 -3.30
N ASP A 137 14.87 25.27 -2.99
CA ASP A 137 15.77 24.24 -3.54
C ASP A 137 15.48 22.84 -2.98
N ALA A 138 14.78 22.71 -1.85
CA ALA A 138 14.35 21.41 -1.33
C ALA A 138 13.33 20.72 -2.26
N LYS A 139 12.61 21.48 -3.09
CA LYS A 139 11.76 20.93 -4.15
C LYS A 139 12.56 20.13 -5.18
N ASN A 140 13.77 20.59 -5.54
CA ASN A 140 14.63 19.86 -6.48
C ASN A 140 15.07 18.51 -5.88
N ILE A 141 15.35 18.49 -4.58
CA ILE A 141 15.68 17.27 -3.83
C ILE A 141 14.51 16.28 -3.91
N TRP A 142 13.29 16.74 -3.62
CA TRP A 142 12.10 15.91 -3.71
C TRP A 142 11.91 15.33 -5.12
N GLU A 143 12.06 16.13 -6.18
CA GLU A 143 11.92 15.68 -7.56
C GLU A 143 12.90 14.53 -7.90
N LYS A 144 14.12 14.56 -7.38
CA LYS A 144 15.08 13.46 -7.52
C LYS A 144 14.69 12.23 -6.71
N ILE A 145 14.30 12.41 -5.45
CA ILE A 145 13.84 11.31 -4.59
C ILE A 145 12.65 10.61 -5.23
N GLN A 146 11.70 11.37 -5.78
CA GLN A 146 10.48 10.84 -6.39
C GLN A 146 10.76 9.87 -7.55
N ILE A 147 11.87 10.04 -8.28
CA ILE A 147 12.28 9.14 -9.38
C ILE A 147 12.74 7.79 -8.84
N LEU A 148 13.32 7.77 -7.63
CA LEU A 148 13.83 6.58 -6.96
C LEU A 148 12.72 5.78 -6.26
N LEU A 149 11.58 6.39 -5.98
CA LEU A 149 10.47 5.72 -5.31
C LEU A 149 9.88 4.59 -6.16
N PRO A 150 9.32 3.54 -5.52
CA PRO A 150 8.59 2.51 -6.23
C PRO A 150 7.42 3.07 -7.04
N ILE A 151 7.15 2.46 -8.19
CA ILE A 151 5.91 2.69 -8.93
C ILE A 151 4.74 2.24 -8.04
N TYR A 152 3.67 3.02 -7.97
CA TYR A 152 2.46 2.62 -7.24
C TYR A 152 1.30 2.44 -8.23
N SER A 153 0.69 1.26 -8.24
CA SER A 153 -0.43 0.93 -9.11
C SER A 153 -1.61 0.46 -8.27
N LEU A 154 -2.74 1.18 -8.34
CA LEU A 154 -3.94 0.92 -7.56
C LEU A 154 -5.05 0.34 -8.43
N PHE A 155 -5.66 -0.74 -7.97
CA PHE A 155 -6.81 -1.42 -8.57
C PHE A 155 -7.99 -1.30 -7.62
N GLN A 156 -8.95 -0.44 -7.95
CA GLN A 156 -10.12 -0.14 -7.12
C GLN A 156 -11.26 -1.14 -7.37
N SER A 157 -12.08 -1.42 -6.36
CA SER A 157 -13.19 -2.38 -6.44
C SER A 157 -14.44 -1.82 -7.14
N ASP A 158 -14.64 -0.49 -7.08
CA ASP A 158 -15.93 0.16 -7.38
C ASP A 158 -15.93 1.16 -8.56
N ARG A 159 -16.53 0.67 -9.65
CA ARG A 159 -17.32 1.27 -10.75
C ARG A 159 -17.11 2.74 -11.17
N LYS A 160 -16.78 2.89 -12.47
CA LYS A 160 -17.62 3.64 -13.43
C LYS A 160 -18.02 2.70 -14.57
N ASN A 161 -19.32 2.50 -14.81
CA ASN A 161 -19.83 1.75 -15.96
C ASN A 161 -19.63 2.55 -17.27
N SER A 162 -18.39 2.81 -17.67
CA SER A 162 -18.03 3.49 -18.92
C SER A 162 -16.90 2.72 -19.63
N ASP A 163 -16.74 2.89 -20.95
CA ASP A 163 -15.62 2.29 -21.71
C ASP A 163 -14.24 2.86 -21.30
N SER A 164 -14.25 3.88 -20.44
CA SER A 164 -13.10 4.46 -19.74
C SER A 164 -12.83 3.82 -18.36
N ASP A 165 -13.36 2.61 -18.11
CA ASP A 165 -13.18 1.85 -16.86
C ASP A 165 -11.69 1.63 -16.55
N SER A 166 -11.25 2.13 -15.40
CA SER A 166 -9.85 2.09 -14.95
C SER A 166 -9.36 0.67 -14.66
N GLU A 167 -10.23 -0.26 -14.26
CA GLU A 167 -9.83 -1.59 -13.79
C GLU A 167 -9.11 -2.44 -14.86
N VAL A 168 -9.48 -2.29 -16.13
CA VAL A 168 -8.88 -3.05 -17.26
C VAL A 168 -7.90 -2.18 -18.04
N GLN A 169 -8.18 -0.87 -18.14
CA GLN A 169 -7.28 0.05 -18.81
C GLN A 169 -6.03 0.34 -17.99
N ASP A 170 -6.09 0.43 -16.67
CA ASP A 170 -4.95 0.77 -15.84
C ASP A 170 -3.85 -0.29 -15.84
N PRO A 171 -4.14 -1.61 -15.77
CA PRO A 171 -3.10 -2.63 -15.94
C PRO A 171 -2.47 -2.56 -17.34
N LEU A 172 -3.28 -2.44 -18.40
CA LEU A 172 -2.75 -2.32 -19.77
C LEU A 172 -1.98 -1.02 -19.99
N LYS A 173 -2.45 0.12 -19.45
CA LYS A 173 -1.74 1.41 -19.48
C LYS A 173 -0.44 1.34 -18.71
N GLU A 174 -0.41 0.62 -17.60
CA GLU A 174 0.82 0.44 -16.81
C GLU A 174 1.81 -0.45 -17.56
N ALA A 175 1.36 -1.55 -18.17
CA ALA A 175 2.20 -2.35 -19.05
C ALA A 175 2.72 -1.52 -20.24
N VAL A 176 1.89 -0.68 -20.85
CA VAL A 176 2.31 0.27 -21.88
C VAL A 176 3.38 1.22 -21.35
N LYS A 177 3.20 1.85 -20.19
CA LYS A 177 4.22 2.74 -19.60
C LYS A 177 5.55 2.02 -19.37
N GLN A 178 5.50 0.78 -18.88
CA GLN A 178 6.71 -0.01 -18.67
C GLN A 178 7.38 -0.40 -20.00
N ILE A 179 6.60 -0.78 -21.02
CA ILE A 179 7.11 -1.05 -22.37
C ILE A 179 7.76 0.21 -22.96
N LEU A 180 7.15 1.39 -22.80
CA LEU A 180 7.68 2.65 -23.30
C LEU A 180 8.94 3.11 -22.57
N LYS A 181 9.20 2.60 -21.36
CA LYS A 181 10.43 2.84 -20.57
C LYS A 181 11.57 1.87 -20.91
N ASP A 182 11.35 0.89 -21.79
CA ASP A 182 12.43 0.06 -22.31
C ASP A 182 13.36 0.89 -23.20
N ASP A 183 14.67 0.76 -22.99
CA ASP A 183 15.69 1.61 -23.64
C ASP A 183 15.66 1.51 -25.17
N GLU A 184 15.42 0.31 -25.72
CA GLU A 184 15.38 0.11 -27.17
C GLU A 184 14.13 0.78 -27.77
N ILE A 185 12.99 0.65 -27.09
CA ILE A 185 11.72 1.24 -27.52
C ILE A 185 11.78 2.76 -27.40
N ALA A 186 12.32 3.29 -26.30
CA ALA A 186 12.49 4.73 -26.09
C ALA A 186 13.35 5.37 -27.19
N GLN A 187 14.45 4.72 -27.58
CA GLN A 187 15.30 5.19 -28.69
C GLN A 187 14.56 5.22 -30.03
N LYS A 188 13.80 4.17 -30.36
CA LYS A 188 13.01 4.13 -31.60
C LYS A 188 11.92 5.20 -31.62
N LEU A 189 11.25 5.43 -30.49
CA LEU A 189 10.23 6.48 -30.37
C LEU A 189 10.82 7.88 -30.49
N ALA A 190 12.03 8.10 -29.95
CA ALA A 190 12.75 9.36 -30.14
C ALA A 190 13.07 9.61 -31.62
N LEU A 191 13.51 8.59 -32.36
CA LEU A 191 13.74 8.68 -33.81
C LEU A 191 12.46 8.99 -34.59
N VAL A 192 11.34 8.35 -34.22
CA VAL A 192 10.03 8.62 -34.84
C VAL A 192 9.58 10.05 -34.53
N ALA A 193 9.70 10.50 -33.28
CA ALA A 193 9.35 11.86 -32.86
C ALA A 193 10.16 12.90 -33.65
N GLN A 194 11.47 12.71 -33.77
CA GLN A 194 12.34 13.56 -34.56
C GLN A 194 11.85 13.66 -36.02
N LYS A 195 11.60 12.52 -36.67
CA LYS A 195 11.16 12.49 -38.07
C LYS A 195 9.79 13.14 -38.29
N VAL A 196 8.87 13.01 -37.33
CA VAL A 196 7.57 13.67 -37.35
C VAL A 196 7.72 15.18 -37.18
N SER A 197 8.55 15.64 -36.24
CA SER A 197 8.83 17.07 -36.05
C SER A 197 9.48 17.69 -37.28
N GLU A 198 10.42 17.01 -37.93
CA GLU A 198 11.03 17.46 -39.20
C GLU A 198 9.99 17.62 -40.32
N LYS A 199 9.07 16.66 -40.47
CA LYS A 199 8.00 16.76 -41.47
C LYS A 199 6.95 17.83 -41.13
N LEU A 200 6.59 17.98 -39.87
CA LEU A 200 5.68 19.05 -39.44
C LEU A 200 6.29 20.43 -39.70
N ARG A 201 7.60 20.56 -39.49
CA ARG A 201 8.34 21.78 -39.81
C ARG A 201 8.29 22.11 -41.30
N ASP A 202 8.59 21.14 -42.16
CA ASP A 202 8.48 21.32 -43.63
C ASP A 202 7.06 21.74 -44.06
N VAL A 203 6.01 21.17 -43.46
CA VAL A 203 4.62 21.55 -43.74
C VAL A 203 4.31 22.96 -43.22
N SER A 204 4.72 23.29 -41.99
CA SER A 204 4.52 24.61 -41.40
C SER A 204 5.25 25.70 -42.18
N ASP A 205 6.49 25.45 -42.58
CA ASP A 205 7.31 26.38 -43.36
C ASP A 205 6.68 26.64 -44.73
N LYS A 206 6.24 25.59 -45.44
CA LYS A 206 5.50 25.73 -46.71
C LYS A 206 4.17 26.47 -46.54
N THR A 207 3.49 26.26 -45.43
CA THR A 207 2.21 26.94 -45.13
C THR A 207 2.45 28.43 -44.88
N LEU A 208 3.50 28.78 -44.14
CA LEU A 208 3.94 30.16 -43.91
C LEU A 208 4.40 30.84 -45.19
N GLU A 209 5.14 30.14 -46.05
CA GLU A 209 5.56 30.63 -47.36
C GLU A 209 4.34 30.96 -48.24
N LYS A 210 3.37 30.05 -48.31
CA LYS A 210 2.10 30.26 -49.04
C LYS A 210 1.25 31.37 -48.44
N LEU A 211 1.24 31.51 -47.12
CA LEU A 211 0.54 32.59 -46.44
C LEU A 211 1.22 33.95 -46.70
N ASN A 212 2.55 33.98 -46.74
CA ASN A 212 3.34 35.17 -47.05
C ASN A 212 3.15 35.64 -48.50
N GLU A 213 2.98 34.70 -49.44
CA GLU A 213 2.58 35.02 -50.83
C GLU A 213 1.20 35.71 -50.91
N MET A 214 0.29 35.38 -49.98
CA MET A 214 -1.08 35.91 -49.96
C MET A 214 -1.25 37.17 -49.10
N ASN A 215 -0.60 37.24 -47.95
CA ASN A 215 -0.68 38.36 -47.00
C ASN A 215 0.59 38.42 -46.11
N PRO A 216 1.57 39.26 -46.47
CA PRO A 216 2.83 39.40 -45.74
C PRO A 216 2.68 39.92 -44.30
N ASP A 217 1.71 40.80 -44.06
CA ASP A 217 1.47 41.41 -42.75
C ASP A 217 0.93 40.38 -41.74
N ILE A 218 0.14 39.41 -42.21
CA ILE A 218 -0.35 38.31 -41.36
C ILE A 218 0.74 37.27 -41.13
N ALA A 219 1.50 36.89 -42.17
CA ALA A 219 2.56 35.89 -42.07
C ALA A 219 3.68 36.31 -41.11
N SER A 220 4.06 37.59 -41.09
CA SER A 220 5.08 38.13 -40.18
C SER A 220 4.67 38.16 -38.70
N SER A 221 3.39 37.95 -38.39
CA SER A 221 2.86 37.91 -37.03
C SER A 221 2.72 36.50 -36.44
N LEU A 222 2.95 35.45 -37.24
CA LEU A 222 2.70 34.05 -36.87
C LEU A 222 4.02 33.27 -36.73
N ASN A 223 4.21 32.63 -35.56
CA ASN A 223 5.34 31.73 -35.31
C ASN A 223 4.79 30.30 -35.08
N PRO A 224 5.23 29.29 -35.86
CA PRO A 224 4.76 27.93 -35.68
C PRO A 224 5.34 27.36 -34.38
N ILE A 225 4.45 26.89 -33.50
CA ILE A 225 4.83 26.21 -32.26
C ILE A 225 4.83 24.71 -32.54
N ILE A 226 6.02 24.14 -32.74
CA ILE A 226 6.21 22.70 -32.89
C ILE A 226 6.62 22.15 -31.52
N PRO A 227 5.85 21.21 -30.93
CA PRO A 227 6.21 20.59 -29.66
C PRO A 227 7.59 19.93 -29.78
N ALA A 228 8.42 20.06 -28.74
CA ALA A 228 9.70 19.39 -28.68
C ALA A 228 9.50 17.85 -28.66
N SER A 229 10.44 17.09 -29.19
CA SER A 229 10.31 15.64 -29.41
C SER A 229 10.11 14.83 -28.13
N ASP A 230 10.51 15.39 -26.99
CA ASP A 230 10.32 14.92 -25.61
C ASP A 230 8.92 15.21 -25.03
N SER A 231 8.18 16.16 -25.60
CA SER A 231 6.82 16.53 -25.16
C SER A 231 5.71 15.64 -25.73
N LEU A 232 6.05 14.73 -26.64
CA LEU A 232 5.12 13.76 -27.22
C LEU A 232 4.80 12.65 -26.21
N SER A 233 3.61 12.75 -25.61
CA SER A 233 3.08 11.73 -24.70
C SER A 233 2.68 10.47 -25.46
N TRP A 234 3.63 9.58 -25.74
CA TRP A 234 3.38 8.27 -26.37
C TRP A 234 2.37 7.42 -25.58
N THR A 235 2.30 7.61 -24.26
CA THR A 235 1.25 7.04 -23.39
C THR A 235 -0.17 7.44 -23.82
N THR A 236 -0.35 8.61 -24.43
CA THR A 236 -1.64 9.08 -24.96
C THR A 236 -1.99 8.40 -26.28
N VAL A 237 -0.99 7.97 -27.07
CA VAL A 237 -1.21 7.26 -28.35
C VAL A 237 -1.70 5.82 -28.10
N PHE A 238 -1.19 5.18 -27.04
CA PHE A 238 -1.56 3.81 -26.65
C PHE A 238 -2.63 3.75 -25.54
N ASN A 239 -3.33 4.86 -25.26
CA ASN A 239 -4.33 4.92 -24.18
C ASN A 239 -5.60 4.10 -24.43
N LYS A 240 -5.79 3.58 -25.66
CA LYS A 240 -6.93 2.77 -26.10
C LYS A 240 -6.59 1.28 -26.30
N VAL A 241 -5.46 0.80 -25.79
CA VAL A 241 -5.19 -0.65 -25.80
C VAL A 241 -6.25 -1.35 -24.95
N SER A 242 -7.16 -2.05 -25.62
CA SER A 242 -8.20 -2.88 -25.02
C SER A 242 -8.12 -4.29 -25.58
N ILE A 243 -8.42 -5.27 -24.74
CA ILE A 243 -8.65 -6.65 -25.18
C ILE A 243 -10.17 -6.74 -25.47
N SER A 244 -10.56 -7.29 -26.63
CA SER A 244 -11.95 -7.63 -26.94
C SER A 244 -12.11 -9.16 -26.94
N GLY A 245 -13.27 -9.65 -26.53
CA GLY A 245 -13.60 -11.09 -26.65
C GLY A 245 -14.34 -11.36 -27.96
N ASP A 246 -14.75 -12.62 -28.17
CA ASP A 246 -15.58 -13.02 -29.32
C ASP A 246 -16.82 -12.09 -29.46
N ASP A 247 -17.12 -11.70 -30.69
CA ASP A 247 -18.15 -10.73 -31.10
C ASP A 247 -17.88 -9.24 -30.78
N ASP A 248 -16.62 -8.82 -30.64
CA ASP A 248 -16.21 -7.42 -30.40
C ASP A 248 -16.82 -6.77 -29.13
N ILE A 249 -17.37 -7.57 -28.21
CA ILE A 249 -17.92 -7.05 -26.96
C ILE A 249 -16.76 -6.54 -26.08
N PRO A 250 -16.72 -5.23 -25.75
CA PRO A 250 -15.69 -4.65 -24.90
C PRO A 250 -15.65 -5.30 -23.52
N ILE A 251 -14.45 -5.50 -22.94
CA ILE A 251 -14.32 -6.13 -21.61
C ILE A 251 -15.12 -5.40 -20.53
N ASN A 252 -15.22 -4.07 -20.59
CA ASN A 252 -15.98 -3.31 -19.61
C ASN A 252 -17.49 -3.62 -19.63
N LYS A 253 -18.01 -4.21 -20.73
CA LYS A 253 -19.38 -4.72 -20.88
C LYS A 253 -19.53 -6.20 -20.50
N ARG A 254 -18.44 -6.89 -20.17
CA ARG A 254 -18.45 -8.27 -19.69
C ARG A 254 -18.70 -8.30 -18.18
N GLY A 255 -19.23 -9.43 -17.70
CA GLY A 255 -19.48 -9.67 -16.28
C GLY A 255 -18.20 -9.50 -15.45
N SER A 256 -18.34 -9.00 -14.22
CA SER A 256 -17.23 -8.72 -13.32
C SER A 256 -16.32 -9.92 -13.04
N GLY A 257 -16.86 -11.14 -13.15
CA GLY A 257 -16.12 -12.40 -13.16
C GLY A 257 -15.00 -12.44 -14.20
N ILE A 258 -15.32 -12.12 -15.46
CA ILE A 258 -14.41 -12.18 -16.61
C ILE A 258 -13.36 -11.07 -16.52
N LYS A 259 -13.75 -9.85 -16.14
CA LYS A 259 -12.81 -8.72 -15.97
C LYS A 259 -11.68 -9.07 -15.00
N ARG A 260 -12.03 -9.67 -13.87
CA ARG A 260 -11.09 -10.08 -12.82
C ARG A 260 -10.23 -11.28 -13.22
N LEU A 261 -10.74 -12.20 -14.04
CA LEU A 261 -9.92 -13.26 -14.64
C LEU A 261 -8.87 -12.71 -15.62
N ILE A 262 -9.21 -11.68 -16.38
CA ILE A 262 -8.25 -11.00 -17.27
C ILE A 262 -7.19 -10.28 -16.44
N LEU A 263 -7.61 -9.58 -15.39
CA LEU A 263 -6.72 -8.95 -14.43
C LEU A 263 -5.77 -9.97 -13.75
N LEU A 264 -6.29 -11.12 -13.32
CA LEU A 264 -5.51 -12.23 -12.78
C LEU A 264 -4.44 -12.71 -13.77
N ASN A 265 -4.82 -12.95 -15.02
CA ASN A 265 -3.88 -13.43 -16.04
C ASN A 265 -2.85 -12.37 -16.45
N PHE A 266 -3.23 -11.08 -16.42
CA PHE A 266 -2.29 -9.97 -16.58
C PHE A 266 -1.18 -10.03 -15.52
N PHE A 267 -1.54 -10.21 -14.25
CA PHE A 267 -0.56 -10.28 -13.18
C PHE A 267 0.30 -11.54 -13.22
N ARG A 268 -0.27 -12.68 -13.63
CA ARG A 268 0.52 -13.88 -13.88
C ARG A 268 1.55 -13.65 -14.97
N ALA A 269 1.16 -13.03 -16.08
CA ALA A 269 2.08 -12.68 -17.16
C ALA A 269 3.15 -11.67 -16.70
N GLU A 270 2.79 -10.66 -15.90
CA GLU A 270 3.77 -9.71 -15.35
C GLU A 270 4.73 -10.37 -14.36
N ALA A 271 4.25 -11.30 -13.51
CA ALA A 271 5.10 -12.08 -12.61
C ALA A 271 6.12 -12.96 -13.38
N GLU A 272 5.75 -13.45 -14.56
CA GLU A 272 6.63 -14.22 -15.45
C GLU A 272 7.61 -13.33 -16.23
N ARG A 273 7.17 -12.14 -16.65
CA ARG A 273 7.95 -11.21 -17.49
C ARG A 273 9.03 -10.45 -16.73
N ARG A 274 8.79 -10.09 -15.47
CA ARG A 274 9.65 -9.14 -14.73
C ARG A 274 11.05 -9.70 -14.51
N ARG A 275 12.07 -8.95 -14.93
CA ARG A 275 13.50 -9.26 -14.70
C ARG A 275 14.00 -8.55 -13.43
N SER A 276 15.10 -9.03 -12.87
CA SER A 276 15.71 -8.54 -11.62
C SER A 276 16.14 -7.06 -11.62
N SER A 277 16.22 -6.43 -12.80
CA SER A 277 16.67 -5.04 -12.99
C SER A 277 15.54 -4.02 -13.19
N SER A 278 14.27 -4.40 -12.99
CA SER A 278 13.13 -3.49 -13.16
C SER A 278 12.94 -2.57 -11.94
N GLN A 279 12.51 -1.32 -12.16
CA GLN A 279 12.15 -0.36 -11.10
C GLN A 279 11.19 -1.02 -10.09
N PRO A 280 11.34 -0.83 -8.77
CA PRO A 280 10.43 -1.43 -7.79
C PRO A 280 8.97 -1.00 -8.01
N ILE A 281 8.01 -1.86 -7.65
CA ILE A 281 6.57 -1.56 -7.74
C ILE A 281 5.82 -2.00 -6.48
N ILE A 282 4.76 -1.26 -6.18
CA ILE A 282 3.75 -1.59 -5.20
C ILE A 282 2.43 -1.72 -5.96
N TYR A 283 1.86 -2.92 -5.95
CA TYR A 283 0.49 -3.17 -6.42
C TYR A 283 -0.46 -3.08 -5.23
N ALA A 284 -1.47 -2.23 -5.30
CA ALA A 284 -2.49 -2.08 -4.29
C ALA A 284 -3.85 -2.51 -4.83
N PHE A 285 -4.52 -3.42 -4.13
CA PHE A 285 -5.81 -3.99 -4.53
C PHE A 285 -6.88 -3.68 -3.50
N GLU A 286 -7.99 -3.14 -3.96
CA GLU A 286 -9.19 -2.98 -3.15
C GLU A 286 -10.11 -4.18 -3.39
N GLU A 287 -10.39 -4.96 -2.35
CA GLU A 287 -11.32 -6.11 -2.34
C GLU A 287 -11.30 -6.93 -3.65
N PRO A 288 -10.14 -7.46 -4.06
CA PRO A 288 -9.98 -8.06 -5.39
C PRO A 288 -10.83 -9.35 -5.55
N GLU A 289 -11.32 -9.91 -4.45
CA GLU A 289 -12.23 -11.06 -4.42
C GLU A 289 -13.70 -10.74 -4.74
N THR A 290 -14.10 -9.46 -4.78
CA THR A 290 -15.51 -9.09 -4.86
C THR A 290 -16.18 -9.69 -6.09
N SER A 291 -17.36 -10.29 -5.90
CA SER A 291 -18.10 -11.02 -6.95
C SER A 291 -17.39 -12.25 -7.54
N GLN A 292 -16.40 -12.83 -6.87
CA GLN A 292 -15.73 -14.08 -7.29
C GLN A 292 -16.22 -15.30 -6.53
N HIS A 293 -16.32 -16.42 -7.22
CA HIS A 293 -16.48 -17.73 -6.60
C HIS A 293 -15.24 -18.10 -5.76
N THR A 294 -15.43 -18.82 -4.66
CA THR A 294 -14.36 -19.19 -3.69
C THR A 294 -13.12 -19.79 -4.36
N GLU A 295 -13.28 -20.66 -5.35
CA GLU A 295 -12.16 -21.25 -6.09
C GLU A 295 -11.33 -20.21 -6.86
N HIS A 296 -11.96 -19.17 -7.41
CA HIS A 296 -11.25 -18.09 -8.09
C HIS A 296 -10.53 -17.17 -7.08
N GLN A 297 -11.10 -16.97 -5.90
CA GLN A 297 -10.41 -16.24 -4.82
C GLN A 297 -9.11 -16.96 -4.43
N LYS A 298 -9.12 -18.29 -4.31
CA LYS A 298 -7.90 -19.08 -4.04
C LYS A 298 -6.83 -18.90 -5.12
N LEU A 299 -7.22 -19.01 -6.40
CA LEU A 299 -6.30 -18.81 -7.53
C LEU A 299 -5.70 -17.40 -7.55
N LEU A 300 -6.53 -16.40 -7.24
CA LEU A 300 -6.12 -15.00 -7.15
C LEU A 300 -5.06 -14.78 -6.07
N ILE A 301 -5.27 -15.32 -4.86
CA ILE A 301 -4.31 -15.17 -3.77
C ILE A 301 -2.98 -15.88 -4.06
N ASN A 302 -3.02 -17.05 -4.70
CA ASN A 302 -1.78 -17.72 -5.12
C ASN A 302 -1.01 -16.87 -6.14
N ALA A 303 -1.68 -16.28 -7.13
CA ALA A 303 -1.03 -15.39 -8.09
C ALA A 303 -0.43 -14.14 -7.43
N PHE A 304 -1.09 -13.56 -6.43
CA PHE A 304 -0.54 -12.44 -5.67
C PHE A 304 0.69 -12.81 -4.85
N LYS A 305 0.72 -14.01 -4.25
CA LYS A 305 1.92 -14.53 -3.57
C LYS A 305 3.08 -14.74 -4.54
N ASP A 306 2.80 -15.34 -5.69
CA ASP A 306 3.82 -15.59 -6.71
C ASP A 306 4.40 -14.25 -7.22
N LEU A 307 3.55 -13.23 -7.36
CA LEU A 307 3.93 -11.88 -7.73
C LEU A 307 4.74 -11.17 -6.62
N SER A 308 4.33 -11.28 -5.35
CA SER A 308 5.05 -10.67 -4.22
C SER A 308 6.40 -11.31 -3.94
N ASN A 309 6.60 -12.56 -4.35
CA ASN A 309 7.89 -13.25 -4.25
C ASN A 309 8.90 -12.78 -5.30
N LYS A 310 8.52 -11.90 -6.24
CA LYS A 310 9.44 -11.32 -7.22
C LYS A 310 10.20 -10.16 -6.60
N GLN A 311 11.49 -10.07 -6.93
CA GLN A 311 12.36 -8.99 -6.44
C GLN A 311 11.80 -7.61 -6.81
N GLY A 312 11.75 -6.70 -5.83
CA GLY A 312 11.26 -5.33 -6.02
C GLY A 312 9.74 -5.25 -6.25
N VAL A 313 8.96 -6.25 -5.84
CA VAL A 313 7.50 -6.23 -5.95
C VAL A 313 6.85 -6.36 -4.57
N GLN A 314 6.00 -5.40 -4.23
CA GLN A 314 5.15 -5.46 -3.05
C GLN A 314 3.69 -5.54 -3.48
N VAL A 315 2.91 -6.38 -2.81
CA VAL A 315 1.46 -6.48 -3.00
C VAL A 315 0.76 -6.08 -1.70
N MET A 316 -0.12 -5.09 -1.79
CA MET A 316 -1.01 -4.64 -0.72
C MET A 316 -2.44 -4.92 -1.14
N LEU A 317 -3.27 -5.41 -0.23
CA LEU A 317 -4.69 -5.61 -0.51
C LEU A 317 -5.57 -5.31 0.70
N THR A 318 -6.80 -4.90 0.46
CA THR A 318 -7.89 -4.89 1.44
C THR A 318 -8.83 -6.04 1.15
N THR A 319 -9.42 -6.64 2.19
CA THR A 319 -10.32 -7.79 2.02
C THR A 319 -11.29 -7.90 3.19
N HIS A 320 -12.50 -8.38 2.89
CA HIS A 320 -13.47 -8.86 3.87
C HIS A 320 -13.68 -10.38 3.77
N SER A 321 -12.93 -11.07 2.91
CA SER A 321 -13.09 -12.49 2.67
C SER A 321 -12.22 -13.35 3.57
N ALA A 322 -12.88 -14.19 4.37
CA ALA A 322 -12.25 -15.25 5.14
C ALA A 322 -11.41 -16.20 4.26
N THR A 323 -11.83 -16.44 3.01
CA THR A 323 -11.10 -17.29 2.06
C THR A 323 -9.76 -16.66 1.70
N VAL A 324 -9.75 -15.34 1.47
CA VAL A 324 -8.52 -14.60 1.18
C VAL A 324 -7.59 -14.61 2.40
N VAL A 325 -8.12 -14.29 3.58
CA VAL A 325 -7.35 -14.28 4.83
C VAL A 325 -6.73 -15.65 5.11
N LYS A 326 -7.49 -16.75 4.92
CA LYS A 326 -6.99 -18.13 5.03
C LYS A 326 -5.89 -18.46 4.03
N GLY A 327 -5.89 -17.79 2.89
CA GLY A 327 -4.86 -17.92 1.90
C GLY A 327 -3.54 -17.25 2.28
N LEU A 328 -3.47 -16.37 3.29
CA LEU A 328 -2.28 -15.58 3.62
C LEU A 328 -1.60 -16.06 4.92
N SER A 329 -0.33 -15.70 5.13
CA SER A 329 0.37 -15.89 6.41
C SER A 329 -0.01 -14.78 7.40
N PHE A 330 0.05 -15.08 8.70
CA PHE A 330 -0.27 -14.13 9.78
C PHE A 330 0.56 -12.84 9.71
N ASP A 331 1.84 -12.96 9.35
CA ASP A 331 2.74 -11.80 9.19
C ASP A 331 2.25 -10.82 8.11
N ASN A 332 1.47 -11.29 7.14
CA ASN A 332 0.90 -10.49 6.06
C ASN A 332 -0.41 -9.79 6.47
N LEU A 333 -1.00 -10.15 7.62
CA LEU A 333 -2.31 -9.67 8.03
C LEU A 333 -2.20 -8.48 8.96
N ARG A 334 -3.00 -7.46 8.71
CA ARG A 334 -3.22 -6.32 9.61
C ARG A 334 -4.72 -6.15 9.80
N LEU A 335 -5.17 -6.28 11.04
CA LEU A 335 -6.57 -6.15 11.42
C LEU A 335 -6.85 -4.69 11.77
N ILE A 336 -7.76 -4.06 11.03
CA ILE A 336 -8.30 -2.75 11.38
C ILE A 336 -9.56 -2.98 12.22
N SER A 337 -9.56 -2.51 13.46
CA SER A 337 -10.68 -2.67 14.39
C SER A 337 -11.12 -1.34 14.99
N LYS A 338 -12.35 -1.31 15.50
CA LYS A 338 -12.92 -0.20 16.24
C LYS A 338 -13.43 -0.74 17.58
N ASP A 339 -13.00 -0.16 18.69
CA ASP A 339 -13.48 -0.56 20.00
C ASP A 339 -14.87 0.04 20.32
N TYR A 340 -15.40 -0.28 21.50
CA TYR A 340 -16.71 0.19 21.95
C TYR A 340 -16.77 1.71 22.17
N GLU A 341 -15.63 2.35 22.48
CA GLU A 341 -15.51 3.80 22.62
C GLU A 341 -15.38 4.49 21.25
N GLY A 342 -15.14 3.71 20.21
CA GLY A 342 -15.06 4.12 18.83
C GLY A 342 -13.67 4.50 18.36
N THR A 343 -12.65 4.20 19.16
CA THR A 343 -11.24 4.34 18.81
C THR A 343 -10.87 3.27 17.78
N LYS A 344 -10.21 3.69 16.70
CA LYS A 344 -9.73 2.79 15.65
C LYS A 344 -8.31 2.35 15.97
N SER A 345 -8.02 1.06 15.82
CA SER A 345 -6.69 0.50 16.03
C SER A 345 -6.32 -0.46 14.90
N ILE A 346 -5.02 -0.60 14.65
CA ILE A 346 -4.45 -1.60 13.75
C ILE A 346 -3.70 -2.60 14.60
N ASN A 347 -4.11 -3.86 14.53
CA ASN A 347 -3.51 -4.94 15.31
C ASN A 347 -2.91 -5.99 14.38
N THR A 348 -1.84 -6.63 14.83
CA THR A 348 -1.37 -7.89 14.24
C THR A 348 -2.37 -8.99 14.56
N VAL A 349 -2.51 -9.94 13.63
CA VAL A 349 -3.37 -11.11 13.82
C VAL A 349 -2.54 -12.16 14.55
N GLU A 350 -2.96 -12.54 15.76
CA GLU A 350 -2.30 -13.58 16.54
C GLU A 350 -2.27 -14.92 15.76
N PRO A 351 -1.18 -15.70 15.85
CA PRO A 351 -1.09 -17.00 15.19
C PRO A 351 -2.23 -17.94 15.57
N ASN A 352 -2.61 -18.84 14.66
CA ASN A 352 -3.60 -19.90 14.90
C ASN A 352 -3.33 -20.62 16.21
N GLN A 353 -4.37 -20.85 17.01
CA GLN A 353 -4.38 -21.72 18.18
C GLN A 353 -4.60 -23.17 17.78
N LEU A 354 -5.32 -23.42 16.69
CA LEU A 354 -5.39 -24.75 16.08
C LEU A 354 -4.13 -25.02 15.24
N PRO A 355 -3.60 -26.26 15.20
CA PRO A 355 -2.40 -26.58 14.42
C PRO A 355 -2.65 -26.58 12.89
N TYR A 356 -3.87 -26.27 12.47
CA TYR A 356 -4.30 -26.23 11.09
C TYR A 356 -5.12 -24.95 10.81
N PRO A 357 -5.22 -24.49 9.55
CA PRO A 357 -5.92 -23.25 9.22
C PRO A 357 -7.46 -23.42 9.31
N SER A 358 -8.05 -22.97 10.42
CA SER A 358 -9.50 -22.94 10.65
C SER A 358 -10.14 -21.67 10.08
N LEU A 359 -11.22 -21.82 9.31
CA LEU A 359 -12.03 -20.68 8.86
C LEU A 359 -12.77 -20.02 10.02
N ASN A 360 -13.18 -20.80 11.01
CA ASN A 360 -13.88 -20.28 12.18
C ASN A 360 -12.93 -19.46 13.05
N GLU A 361 -11.70 -19.95 13.25
CA GLU A 361 -10.65 -19.20 13.93
C GLU A 361 -10.32 -17.91 13.19
N ILE A 362 -10.13 -17.98 11.87
CA ILE A 362 -9.87 -16.79 11.06
C ILE A 362 -11.04 -15.80 11.12
N ASN A 363 -12.28 -16.26 11.05
CA ASN A 363 -13.46 -15.42 11.18
C ASN A 363 -13.53 -14.74 12.54
N PHE A 364 -13.19 -15.48 13.60
CA PHE A 364 -13.14 -14.94 14.95
C PHE A 364 -12.02 -13.90 15.08
N ILE A 365 -10.80 -14.20 14.63
CA ILE A 365 -9.67 -13.27 14.79
C ILE A 365 -9.85 -12.05 13.87
N ALA A 366 -10.22 -12.23 12.60
CA ALA A 366 -10.29 -11.16 11.61
C ALA A 366 -11.58 -10.32 11.70
N PHE A 367 -12.70 -10.91 12.10
CA PHE A 367 -14.00 -10.21 12.08
C PHE A 367 -14.70 -10.17 13.43
N ARG A 368 -14.07 -10.69 14.50
CA ARG A 368 -14.72 -10.93 15.80
C ARG A 368 -16.03 -11.70 15.64
N HIS A 369 -16.12 -12.52 14.60
CA HIS A 369 -17.30 -13.31 14.32
C HIS A 369 -17.17 -14.64 15.04
N LEU A 370 -17.68 -14.65 16.27
CA LEU A 370 -17.74 -15.83 17.11
C LEU A 370 -18.91 -16.72 16.69
N THR A 371 -18.65 -17.99 16.43
CA THR A 371 -19.66 -18.96 15.99
C THR A 371 -19.67 -20.21 16.86
N GLU A 372 -20.82 -20.91 16.88
CA GLU A 372 -20.97 -22.20 17.56
C GLU A 372 -20.06 -23.26 16.92
N GLU A 373 -19.81 -23.16 15.62
CA GLU A 373 -18.88 -24.03 14.89
C GLU A 373 -17.44 -23.85 15.39
N TYR A 374 -17.01 -22.63 15.69
CA TYR A 374 -15.68 -22.40 16.25
C TYR A 374 -15.52 -23.05 17.62
N HIS A 375 -16.55 -22.88 18.46
CA HIS A 375 -16.60 -23.49 19.78
C HIS A 375 -16.48 -25.02 19.70
N ASN A 376 -17.28 -25.64 18.82
CA ASN A 376 -17.26 -27.08 18.60
C ASN A 376 -15.92 -27.57 18.05
N GLU A 377 -15.28 -26.79 17.17
CA GLU A 377 -13.98 -27.11 16.59
C GLU A 377 -12.87 -27.11 17.65
N LEU A 378 -12.81 -26.09 18.50
CA LEU A 378 -11.85 -26.01 19.61
C LEU A 378 -12.03 -27.16 20.60
N TYR A 379 -13.28 -27.47 20.98
CA TYR A 379 -13.55 -28.60 21.85
C TYR A 379 -13.14 -29.92 21.19
N GLY A 380 -13.52 -30.10 19.92
CA GLY A 380 -13.19 -31.31 19.16
C GLY A 380 -11.67 -31.53 19.07
N PHE A 381 -10.89 -30.46 18.93
CA PHE A 381 -9.44 -30.52 18.99
C PHE A 381 -8.92 -30.97 20.37
N ILE A 382 -9.36 -30.33 21.45
CA ILE A 382 -8.96 -30.71 22.83
C ILE A 382 -9.32 -32.18 23.13
N GLU A 383 -10.47 -32.64 22.65
CA GLU A 383 -10.92 -34.02 22.77
C GLU A 383 -10.05 -34.98 21.96
N ALA A 384 -9.70 -34.62 20.71
CA ALA A 384 -8.86 -35.44 19.84
C ALA A 384 -7.42 -35.59 20.37
N GLU A 385 -6.86 -34.56 21.00
CA GLU A 385 -5.55 -34.60 21.65
C GLU A 385 -5.55 -35.34 23.00
N GLY A 386 -6.71 -35.81 23.47
CA GLY A 386 -6.84 -36.51 24.75
C GLY A 386 -6.70 -35.60 25.99
N LEU A 387 -6.69 -34.28 25.80
CA LEU A 387 -6.47 -33.27 26.85
C LEU A 387 -7.75 -32.85 27.57
N LEU A 388 -8.90 -33.44 27.24
CA LEU A 388 -10.20 -33.02 27.76
C LEU A 388 -10.32 -33.16 29.29
N THR A 389 -9.72 -34.20 29.87
CA THR A 389 -9.70 -34.41 31.32
C THR A 389 -8.89 -33.31 32.02
N ASP A 390 -7.74 -32.96 31.47
CA ASP A 390 -6.87 -31.91 32.00
C ASP A 390 -7.55 -30.55 31.89
N TYR A 391 -8.16 -30.26 30.73
CA TYR A 391 -8.95 -29.05 30.52
C TYR A 391 -10.07 -28.90 31.56
N LYS A 392 -10.74 -29.98 31.96
CA LYS A 392 -11.83 -29.93 32.95
C LYS A 392 -11.36 -29.68 34.38
N THR A 393 -10.08 -29.87 34.67
CA THR A 393 -9.56 -29.82 36.03
C THR A 393 -9.63 -28.39 36.58
N ASN A 394 -10.09 -28.24 37.82
CA ASN A 394 -10.22 -26.96 38.54
C ASN A 394 -11.09 -25.88 37.86
N LYS A 395 -11.98 -26.25 36.94
CA LYS A 395 -12.96 -25.31 36.37
C LYS A 395 -14.28 -25.33 37.15
N ASP A 396 -14.90 -24.16 37.27
CA ASP A 396 -16.21 -24.00 37.87
C ASP A 396 -17.27 -24.80 37.11
N LYS A 397 -18.20 -25.39 37.86
CA LYS A 397 -19.29 -26.21 37.34
C LYS A 397 -20.62 -25.49 37.48
N ILE A 398 -21.50 -25.73 36.51
CA ILE A 398 -22.84 -25.17 36.41
C ILE A 398 -23.83 -26.34 36.31
N PRO A 399 -25.01 -26.25 36.95
CA PRO A 399 -26.04 -27.28 36.81
C PRO A 399 -26.58 -27.35 35.37
N TYR A 400 -26.69 -28.58 34.85
CA TYR A 400 -27.28 -28.90 33.55
C TYR A 400 -28.34 -29.99 33.71
N ASN A 401 -29.55 -29.70 33.26
CA ASN A 401 -30.67 -30.62 33.23
C ASN A 401 -30.60 -31.49 31.97
N LYS A 402 -30.12 -32.72 32.13
CA LYS A 402 -30.01 -33.70 31.05
C LYS A 402 -31.31 -34.49 30.91
N VAL A 403 -31.87 -34.51 29.70
CA VAL A 403 -33.00 -35.38 29.35
C VAL A 403 -32.46 -36.76 28.97
N GLN A 404 -32.88 -37.78 29.73
CA GLN A 404 -32.53 -39.16 29.48
C GLN A 404 -33.39 -39.75 28.36
N ARG A 405 -32.97 -40.88 27.77
CA ARG A 405 -33.72 -41.56 26.70
C ARG A 405 -35.15 -41.96 27.10
N ASN A 406 -35.41 -42.12 28.39
CA ASN A 406 -36.73 -42.44 28.95
C ASN A 406 -37.60 -41.19 29.24
N GLY A 407 -37.14 -39.99 28.88
CA GLY A 407 -37.83 -38.73 29.13
C GLY A 407 -37.66 -38.16 30.54
N SER A 408 -36.97 -38.88 31.45
CA SER A 408 -36.67 -38.35 32.79
C SER A 408 -35.57 -37.29 32.74
N ILE A 409 -35.66 -36.31 33.65
CA ILE A 409 -34.68 -35.22 33.76
C ILE A 409 -33.75 -35.53 34.94
N SER A 410 -32.44 -35.50 34.69
CA SER A 410 -31.42 -35.61 35.72
C SER A 410 -30.50 -34.39 35.68
N THR A 411 -30.34 -33.71 36.81
CA THR A 411 -29.41 -32.58 36.94
C THR A 411 -27.99 -33.08 37.19
N THR A 412 -27.05 -32.61 36.39
CA THR A 412 -25.62 -32.93 36.49
C THR A 412 -24.79 -31.64 36.48
N GLU A 413 -23.69 -31.61 37.23
CA GLU A 413 -22.78 -30.46 37.24
C GLU A 413 -21.69 -30.62 36.18
N ILE A 414 -21.62 -29.68 35.23
CA ILE A 414 -20.68 -29.69 34.11
C ILE A 414 -20.02 -28.33 33.95
N ILE A 415 -18.87 -28.26 33.29
CA ILE A 415 -18.17 -26.98 33.06
C ILE A 415 -18.91 -26.15 32.00
N LEU A 416 -18.69 -24.83 31.99
CA LEU A 416 -19.29 -23.91 31.00
C LEU A 416 -19.15 -24.39 29.56
N THR A 417 -17.98 -24.92 29.20
CA THR A 417 -17.72 -25.42 27.84
C THR A 417 -18.60 -26.61 27.46
N GLU A 418 -18.85 -27.54 28.38
CA GLU A 418 -19.78 -28.65 28.15
C GLU A 418 -21.23 -28.19 28.18
N TYR A 419 -21.56 -27.23 29.03
CA TYR A 419 -22.90 -26.62 29.08
C TYR A 419 -23.30 -26.02 27.73
N ILE A 420 -22.37 -25.34 27.07
CA ILE A 420 -22.56 -24.77 25.74
C ILE A 420 -22.61 -25.88 24.68
N ARG A 421 -21.61 -26.78 24.65
CA ARG A 421 -21.56 -27.89 23.68
C ARG A 421 -22.81 -28.75 23.71
N HIS A 422 -23.28 -29.13 24.90
CA HIS A 422 -24.51 -29.93 25.01
C HIS A 422 -25.74 -29.20 24.49
N GLN A 423 -25.84 -27.87 24.64
CA GLN A 423 -26.94 -27.10 24.08
C GLN A 423 -26.85 -26.87 22.56
N ILE A 424 -25.64 -26.91 21.99
CA ILE A 424 -25.44 -26.88 20.53
C ILE A 424 -25.84 -28.23 19.93
N HIS A 425 -25.43 -29.34 20.55
CA HIS A 425 -25.69 -30.70 20.04
C HIS A 425 -27.08 -31.25 20.39
N HIS A 426 -27.73 -30.74 21.44
CA HIS A 426 -29.08 -31.09 21.86
C HIS A 426 -29.99 -29.85 21.87
N PRO A 427 -30.26 -29.22 20.72
CA PRO A 427 -31.11 -28.04 20.64
C PRO A 427 -32.56 -28.32 21.08
N GLU A 428 -32.98 -29.59 21.07
CA GLU A 428 -34.29 -30.04 21.56
C GLU A 428 -34.46 -29.92 23.09
N ASN A 429 -33.36 -29.78 23.84
CA ASN A 429 -33.41 -29.74 25.30
C ASN A 429 -33.58 -28.30 25.84
N GLU A 430 -34.83 -27.86 25.96
CA GLU A 430 -35.21 -26.54 26.46
C GLU A 430 -35.21 -26.41 28.00
N ASN A 431 -34.77 -27.44 28.75
CA ASN A 431 -34.79 -27.44 30.22
C ASN A 431 -33.63 -26.66 30.87
N ASN A 432 -32.85 -25.94 30.07
CA ASN A 432 -31.66 -25.20 30.49
C ASN A 432 -31.75 -23.76 29.98
N ARG A 433 -31.18 -22.81 30.72
CA ARG A 433 -31.08 -21.42 30.24
C ARG A 433 -30.15 -21.37 29.04
N ARG A 434 -30.60 -20.80 27.92
CA ARG A 434 -29.70 -20.56 26.77
C ARG A 434 -28.50 -19.73 27.21
N TYR A 435 -27.30 -20.14 26.81
CA TYR A 435 -26.07 -19.39 27.09
C TYR A 435 -26.11 -18.02 26.40
N SER A 436 -25.44 -17.04 26.99
CA SER A 436 -25.26 -15.70 26.41
C SER A 436 -24.09 -15.67 25.43
N PHE A 437 -23.97 -14.57 24.69
CA PHE A 437 -22.83 -14.35 23.80
C PHE A 437 -21.52 -14.24 24.60
N GLU A 438 -21.55 -13.57 25.75
CA GLU A 438 -20.41 -13.42 26.66
C GLU A 438 -19.94 -14.77 27.20
N GLU A 439 -20.88 -15.68 27.49
CA GLU A 439 -20.57 -17.05 27.92
C GLU A 439 -19.91 -17.87 26.80
N LEU A 440 -20.39 -17.72 25.56
CA LEU A 440 -19.77 -18.34 24.39
C LEU A 440 -18.34 -17.82 24.17
N GLU A 441 -18.15 -16.50 24.27
CA GLU A 441 -16.86 -15.85 24.09
C GLU A 441 -15.88 -16.27 25.19
N GLN A 442 -16.33 -16.26 26.44
CA GLN A 442 -15.56 -16.74 27.58
C GLN A 442 -15.12 -18.19 27.36
N SER A 443 -16.04 -19.07 26.94
CA SER A 443 -15.75 -20.48 26.70
C SER A 443 -14.73 -20.70 25.59
N VAL A 444 -14.84 -19.96 24.48
CA VAL A 444 -13.86 -20.00 23.38
C VAL A 444 -12.50 -19.49 23.82
N ASN A 445 -12.44 -18.36 24.53
CA ASN A 445 -11.17 -17.82 25.02
C ASN A 445 -10.47 -18.75 26.02
N LEU A 446 -11.22 -19.40 26.91
CA LEU A 446 -10.69 -20.40 27.83
C LEU A 446 -10.09 -21.61 27.10
N MET A 447 -10.74 -22.09 26.03
CA MET A 447 -10.19 -23.19 25.21
C MET A 447 -8.95 -22.76 24.44
N ARG A 448 -8.97 -21.57 23.83
CA ARG A 448 -7.81 -21.01 23.10
C ARG A 448 -6.58 -20.87 24.00
N GLN A 449 -6.76 -20.30 25.20
CA GLN A 449 -5.68 -20.17 26.17
C GLN A 449 -5.12 -21.53 26.59
N PHE A 450 -5.99 -22.49 26.90
CA PHE A 450 -5.54 -23.83 27.28
C PHE A 450 -4.75 -24.52 26.16
N ILE A 451 -5.20 -24.40 24.91
CA ILE A 451 -4.48 -24.95 23.75
C ILE A 451 -3.11 -24.29 23.60
N LEU A 452 -3.01 -22.96 23.79
CA LEU A 452 -1.73 -22.23 23.74
C LEU A 452 -0.75 -22.73 24.79
N GLU A 453 -1.20 -22.92 26.03
CA GLU A 453 -0.40 -23.37 27.16
C GLU A 453 0.09 -24.83 27.02
N ASN A 454 -0.64 -25.65 26.26
CA ASN A 454 -0.33 -27.07 26.06
C ASN A 454 0.29 -27.38 24.69
N ARG A 455 0.67 -26.36 23.91
CA ARG A 455 1.46 -26.55 22.69
C ARG A 455 2.89 -26.93 23.08
N SER A 456 3.31 -28.11 22.66
CA SER A 456 4.74 -28.42 22.55
C SER A 456 5.32 -27.60 21.40
N GLU A 457 6.50 -26.99 21.59
CA GLU A 457 7.25 -26.26 20.55
C GLU A 457 7.42 -27.07 19.25
#